data_AF-W4UMW0-F1
#
_entry.id   AF-W4UMW0-F1
#
_cell.length_a   1.000
_cell.length_b   1.000
_cell.length_c   1.000
_cell.angle_alpha   90.00
_cell.angle_beta   90.00
_cell.angle_gamma   90.00
#
_symmetry.space_group_name_H-M   'P 1'
#
loop_
_entity.id
_entity.type
_entity.pdbx_description
1 polymer ?
#
loop_
_entity_poly.entity_id
_entity_poly.type
_entity_poly.pdbx_seq_one_letter_code
_entity_poly.pdbx_strand_id
1 'polypeptide(L)' 'MIKRITLIGLLVMTGTFSFAQNPLITNIYTADPAPHVWPTDTTTLYVYSSMMSH' A
#
# COMPACT_ATOMS: atom_id res chain seq x y z
N MET A 1 -36.85 8.34 -2.41
CA MET A 1 -35.93 7.85 -3.46
C MET A 1 -34.54 8.47 -3.37
N ILE A 2 -34.41 9.80 -3.33
CA ILE A 2 -33.14 10.54 -3.27
C ILE A 2 -32.15 10.02 -2.20
N LYS A 3 -32.59 9.79 -0.95
CA LYS A 3 -31.72 9.30 0.14
C LYS A 3 -31.02 7.97 -0.17
N ARG A 4 -31.66 7.07 -0.94
CA ARG A 4 -31.08 5.76 -1.30
C ARG A 4 -30.04 5.89 -2.41
N ILE A 5 -30.25 6.82 -3.35
CA ILE A 5 -29.30 7.12 -4.43
C ILE A 5 -28.04 7.75 -3.84
N THR A 6 -28.17 8.67 -2.87
CA THR A 6 -27.03 9.27 -2.17
C THR A 6 -26.19 8.23 -1.43
N LEU A 7 -26.84 7.25 -0.79
CA LEU A 7 -26.15 6.20 -0.04
C LEU A 7 -25.37 5.24 -0.95
N ILE A 8 -25.94 4.87 -2.11
CA ILE A 8 -25.28 4.02 -3.10
C ILE A 8 -24.10 4.77 -3.73
N GLY A 9 -24.23 6.06 -4.01
CA GLY A 9 -23.13 6.89 -4.50
C GLY A 9 -21.96 6.96 -3.51
N LEU A 10 -22.25 7.10 -2.22
CA LEU A 10 -21.22 7.10 -1.16
C LEU A 10 -20.51 5.74 -1.06
N LEU A 11 -21.25 4.63 -1.15
CA LEU A 11 -20.68 3.28 -1.07
C LEU A 11 -19.77 2.94 -2.26
N VAL A 12 -20.13 3.41 -3.46
CA VAL A 12 -19.30 3.22 -4.66
C VAL A 12 -18.02 4.06 -4.57
N MET A 13 -18.08 5.28 -4.02
CA MET A 13 -16.90 6.14 -3.84
C MET A 13 -15.93 5.61 -2.78
N THR A 14 -16.43 4.97 -1.71
CA THR A 14 -15.58 4.39 -0.65
C THR A 14 -15.12 2.97 -0.95
N GLY A 15 -15.84 2.23 -1.81
CA GLY A 15 -15.55 0.83 -2.14
C GLY A 15 -14.45 0.61 -3.18
N THR A 16 -14.00 1.63 -3.90
CA THR A 16 -13.14 1.41 -5.07
C THR A 16 -11.64 1.33 -4.80
N PHE A 17 -11.06 1.75 -3.67
CA PHE A 17 -9.59 1.86 -3.59
C PHE A 17 -8.97 1.60 -2.21
N SER A 18 -9.32 0.49 -1.56
CA SER A 18 -8.57 0.03 -0.38
C SER A 18 -8.18 -1.43 -0.50
N PHE A 19 -7.54 -1.77 -1.62
CA PHE A 19 -6.73 -2.99 -1.66
C PHE A 19 -5.44 -2.67 -0.91
N ALA A 20 -5.15 -3.46 0.13
CA ALA A 20 -3.86 -3.38 0.77
C ALA A 20 -2.79 -3.74 -0.27
N GLN A 21 -1.83 -2.84 -0.50
CA GLN A 21 -0.75 -3.03 -1.48
C GLN A 21 0.36 -3.94 -0.95
N ASN A 22 0.01 -4.85 -0.05
CA ASN A 22 0.89 -5.86 0.50
C ASN A 22 0.59 -7.21 -0.19
N PRO A 23 1.62 -8.02 -0.48
CA PRO A 23 3.06 -7.76 -0.27
C PRO A 23 3.62 -6.67 -1.19
N LEU A 24 4.59 -5.89 -0.71
CA LEU A 24 5.22 -4.82 -1.51
C LEU A 24 5.96 -5.35 -2.74
N ILE A 25 6.50 -6.58 -2.65
CA ILE A 25 7.19 -7.29 -3.72
C ILE A 25 6.67 -8.72 -3.72
N THR A 26 6.28 -9.24 -4.89
CA THR A 26 5.66 -10.58 -5.03
C THR A 26 6.55 -11.61 -5.72
N ASN A 27 7.67 -11.18 -6.31
CA ASN A 27 8.52 -12.03 -7.16
C ASN A 27 9.69 -12.66 -6.40
N ILE A 28 9.97 -12.22 -5.18
CA ILE A 28 11.01 -12.74 -4.29
C ILE A 28 10.48 -12.75 -2.85
N TYR A 29 10.96 -13.68 -2.03
CA TYR A 29 10.65 -13.70 -0.60
C TYR A 29 11.60 -12.77 0.15
N THR A 30 11.01 -11.91 0.99
CA THR A 30 11.72 -10.86 1.72
C THR A 30 11.26 -10.81 3.18
N ALA A 31 12.18 -10.58 4.11
CA ALA A 31 11.88 -10.44 5.54
C ALA A 31 12.60 -9.24 6.17
N ASP A 32 12.17 -8.86 7.37
CA ASP A 32 12.80 -7.82 8.20
C ASP A 32 12.95 -6.45 7.50
N PRO A 33 11.85 -5.79 7.06
CA PRO A 33 11.94 -4.51 6.39
C PRO A 33 12.43 -3.39 7.33
N ALA A 34 13.50 -2.70 6.92
CA ALA A 34 14.07 -1.54 7.59
C ALA A 34 13.90 -0.27 6.71
N PRO A 35 12.94 0.61 7.02
CA PRO A 35 12.71 1.84 6.25
C PRO A 35 13.76 2.92 6.55
N HIS A 36 14.10 3.72 5.54
CA HIS A 36 15.00 4.86 5.66
C HIS A 36 14.65 5.98 4.67
N VAL A 37 14.81 7.23 5.10
CA VAL A 37 14.73 8.43 4.26
C VAL A 37 16.03 9.19 4.43
N TRP A 38 16.73 9.44 3.33
CA TRP A 38 18.04 10.08 3.38
C TRP A 38 17.90 11.60 3.58
N PRO A 39 18.79 12.25 4.35
CA PRO A 39 18.76 13.71 4.50
C PRO A 39 18.95 14.47 3.18
N THR A 40 19.66 13.86 2.22
CA THR A 40 19.94 14.42 0.89
C THR A 40 18.83 14.15 -0.14
N ASP A 41 17.92 13.21 0.14
CA ASP A 41 16.74 12.92 -0.66
C ASP A 41 15.56 12.60 0.27
N THR A 42 14.79 13.64 0.56
CA THR A 42 13.66 13.57 1.49
C THR A 42 12.37 13.11 0.84
N THR A 43 12.39 12.83 -0.47
CA THR A 43 11.18 12.48 -1.25
C THR A 43 11.01 10.99 -1.48
N THR A 44 12.05 10.20 -1.23
CA THR A 44 12.06 8.75 -1.47
C THR A 44 12.13 7.97 -0.15
N LEU A 45 11.23 6.99 0.02
CA LEU A 45 11.30 6.00 1.09
C LEU A 45 12.04 4.75 0.58
N TYR A 46 13.24 4.52 1.10
CA TYR A 46 14.00 3.31 0.83
C TYR A 46 13.62 2.23 1.86
N VAL A 47 13.43 0.99 1.41
CA VAL A 47 13.14 -0.16 2.28
C VAL A 47 14.21 -1.22 2.06
N TYR A 48 15.03 -1.46 3.07
CA TYR A 48 16.05 -2.52 3.07
C TYR A 48 15.45 -3.79 3.66
N SER A 49 15.73 -4.96 3.09
CA SER A 49 15.13 -6.22 3.54
C SER A 49 16.05 -7.41 3.26
N SER A 50 15.94 -8.46 4.07
CA SER A 50 16.65 -9.72 3.90
C SER A 50 16.01 -10.55 2.79
N MET A 51 16.80 -11.03 1.83
CA MET A 51 16.32 -12.00 0.84
C MET A 51 16.28 -13.41 1.45
N MET A 52 15.17 -14.11 1.25
CA MET A 52 15.01 -15.50 1.70
C MET A 52 15.13 -16.46 0.52
N SER A 53 15.98 -17.49 0.66
CA SER A 53 16.04 -18.63 -0.27
C SER A 53 15.16 -19.77 0.26
N HIS A 54 14.28 -20.29 -0.59
CA HIS A 54 13.55 -21.53 -0.32
C HIS A 54 14.26 -22.72 -0.95
#